data_AF-A0A175RIM9-F1
#
_entry.id   AF-A0A175RIM9-F1
#
_cell.length_a   1.000
_cell.length_b   1.000
_cell.length_c   1.000
_cell.angle_alpha   90.00
_cell.angle_beta   90.00
_cell.angle_gamma   90.00
#
_symmetry.space_group_name_H-M   'P 1'
#
loop_
_entity.id
_entity.type
_entity.pdbx_description
1 polymer ?
#
loop_
_entity_poly.entity_id
_entity_poly.type
_entity_poly.pdbx_seq_one_letter_code
_entity_poly.pdbx_strand_id
1 'polypeptide(L)'
;MRTDLAERLQFLKIDDAALERIAPKCEMISHAVEGGISAFYDQLAKVPELQSFFASETMRQKAETAQNKHWAHLAGGHIDDSYVSEVERIGRTHARIGLEPRWYLGGYALILEGMIKDLLPRLLGRGLMRGAKIDEAAELLGILVKVAILDMDYGVSTYLDTLAAEKTRMETDRARVASEQARSLGDASAAMEEMTANIRQNAENASTTEKIADKASINADRGGEAVEKSVEAMRSIATKIQVVQEIARQTDLLALNAAIEAARAGAHGKGFAVVASEVRKLAERVTIAAGEIGALSNRSLSVSEEAGQALKALVPDIRRTAELVSEISAACREQSIGVEQISEAINRLDRMGQELASSASTSRAPHGLRNAA
;
A
#
# COMPACT_ATOMS: atom_id res chain seq x y z
N MET A 1 16.76 -42.33 -10.47
CA MET A 1 17.96 -42.34 -11.34
C MET A 1 18.27 -43.74 -11.86
N ARG A 2 18.81 -44.68 -11.07
CA ARG A 2 19.20 -46.01 -11.61
C ARG A 2 18.07 -46.81 -12.30
N THR A 3 16.84 -46.72 -11.80
CA THR A 3 15.68 -47.41 -12.40
C THR A 3 15.23 -46.79 -13.72
N ASP A 4 15.24 -45.46 -13.81
CA ASP A 4 14.81 -44.70 -15.00
C ASP A 4 15.81 -44.86 -16.17
N LEU A 5 17.12 -44.86 -15.88
CA LEU A 5 18.15 -45.13 -16.91
C LEU A 5 18.03 -46.55 -17.45
N ALA A 6 17.85 -47.53 -16.56
CA ALA A 6 17.70 -48.93 -16.94
C ALA A 6 16.46 -49.15 -17.84
N GLU A 7 15.33 -48.52 -17.51
CA GLU A 7 14.10 -48.58 -18.31
C GLU A 7 14.29 -48.00 -19.73
N ARG A 8 14.96 -46.84 -19.83
CA ARG A 8 15.25 -46.21 -21.13
C ARG A 8 16.21 -47.04 -21.98
N LEU A 9 17.28 -47.57 -21.37
CA LEU A 9 18.23 -48.47 -22.04
C LEU A 9 17.54 -49.75 -22.53
N GLN A 10 16.70 -50.35 -21.70
CA GLN A 10 15.91 -51.53 -22.04
C GLN A 10 14.96 -51.25 -23.21
N PHE A 11 14.24 -50.13 -23.17
CA PHE A 11 13.30 -49.73 -24.21
C PHE A 11 14.01 -49.51 -25.56
N LEU A 12 15.15 -48.81 -25.55
CA LEU A 12 15.95 -48.55 -26.75
C LEU A 12 16.77 -49.76 -27.22
N LYS A 13 16.81 -50.86 -26.43
CA LYS A 13 17.66 -52.03 -26.67
C LYS A 13 19.12 -51.61 -26.84
N ILE A 14 19.62 -50.84 -25.86
CA ILE A 14 21.04 -50.53 -25.70
C ILE A 14 21.50 -51.41 -24.53
N ASP A 15 22.14 -52.52 -24.86
CA ASP A 15 22.72 -53.45 -23.88
C ASP A 15 24.25 -53.28 -23.81
N ASP A 16 24.89 -53.98 -22.86
CA ASP A 16 26.35 -53.93 -22.69
C ASP A 16 27.08 -54.31 -23.98
N ALA A 17 26.56 -55.28 -24.74
CA ALA A 17 27.13 -55.70 -26.01
C ALA A 17 27.08 -54.57 -27.08
N ALA A 18 26.03 -53.75 -27.09
CA ALA A 18 25.96 -52.57 -27.93
C ALA A 18 27.02 -51.54 -27.54
N LEU A 19 27.21 -51.27 -26.24
CA LEU A 19 28.19 -50.30 -25.74
C LEU A 19 29.64 -50.76 -25.98
N GLU A 20 29.92 -52.06 -25.79
CA GLU A 20 31.22 -52.67 -26.09
C GLU A 20 31.59 -52.57 -27.59
N ARG A 21 30.62 -52.44 -28.49
CA ARG A 21 30.87 -52.22 -29.94
C ARG A 21 31.20 -50.77 -30.27
N ILE A 22 30.79 -49.81 -29.44
CA ILE A 22 31.09 -48.37 -29.61
C ILE A 22 32.51 -48.08 -29.13
N ALA A 23 32.89 -48.57 -27.94
CA ALA A 23 34.12 -48.15 -27.25
C ALA A 23 35.41 -48.27 -28.09
N PRO A 24 35.66 -49.34 -28.88
CA PRO A 24 36.85 -49.44 -29.72
C PRO A 24 36.91 -48.42 -30.87
N LYS A 25 35.75 -47.84 -31.23
CA LYS A 25 35.60 -46.85 -32.30
C LYS A 25 35.48 -45.42 -31.76
N CYS A 26 35.69 -45.22 -30.45
CA CYS A 26 35.51 -43.94 -29.75
C CYS A 26 36.21 -42.75 -30.43
N GLU A 27 37.49 -42.89 -30.83
CA GLU A 27 38.23 -41.80 -31.51
C GLU A 27 37.59 -41.44 -32.86
N MET A 28 37.23 -42.45 -33.66
CA MET A 28 36.58 -42.26 -34.96
C MET A 28 35.21 -41.60 -34.82
N ILE A 29 34.41 -42.03 -33.84
CA ILE A 29 33.08 -41.50 -33.56
C ILE A 29 33.18 -40.08 -33.04
N SER A 30 34.09 -39.81 -32.10
CA SER A 30 34.31 -38.49 -31.52
C SER A 30 34.68 -37.47 -32.60
N HIS A 31 35.56 -37.84 -33.53
CA HIS A 31 35.93 -36.98 -34.66
C HIS A 31 34.76 -36.70 -35.61
N ALA A 32 33.92 -37.72 -35.90
CA ALA A 32 32.74 -37.53 -36.73
C ALA A 32 31.70 -36.62 -36.06
N VAL A 33 31.52 -36.75 -34.75
CA VAL A 33 30.61 -35.92 -33.96
C VAL A 33 31.13 -34.49 -33.83
N GLU A 34 32.45 -34.29 -33.66
CA GLU A 34 33.08 -32.95 -33.64
C GLU A 34 32.79 -32.19 -34.94
N GLY A 35 32.89 -32.85 -36.10
CA GLY A 35 32.51 -32.26 -37.38
C GLY A 35 31.02 -31.91 -37.46
N GLY A 36 30.15 -32.77 -36.93
CA GLY A 36 28.70 -32.50 -36.83
C GLY A 36 28.37 -31.33 -35.90
N ILE A 37 29.05 -31.22 -34.76
CA ILE A 37 28.90 -30.13 -33.80
C ILE A 37 29.38 -28.81 -34.40
N SER A 38 30.52 -28.80 -35.10
CA SER A 38 31.02 -27.61 -35.78
C SER A 38 30.02 -27.11 -36.83
N ALA A 39 29.47 -28.03 -37.65
CA ALA A 39 28.42 -27.70 -38.62
C ALA A 39 27.13 -27.18 -37.95
N PHE A 40 26.77 -27.72 -36.78
CA PHE A 40 25.67 -27.20 -35.97
C PHE A 40 25.93 -25.77 -35.51
N TYR A 41 27.11 -25.44 -34.98
CA TYR A 41 27.43 -24.07 -34.56
C TYR A 41 27.53 -23.08 -35.73
N ASP A 42 27.95 -23.55 -36.91
CA ASP A 42 27.89 -22.76 -38.15
C ASP A 42 26.45 -22.45 -38.57
N GLN A 43 25.54 -23.41 -38.41
CA GLN A 43 24.12 -23.20 -38.68
C GLN A 43 23.49 -22.30 -37.62
N LEU A 44 23.84 -22.49 -36.35
CA LEU A 44 23.41 -21.67 -35.22
C LEU A 44 23.74 -20.20 -35.45
N ALA A 45 24.96 -19.90 -35.93
CA ALA A 45 25.41 -18.54 -36.22
C ALA A 45 24.58 -17.83 -37.30
N LYS A 46 23.85 -18.57 -38.14
CA LYS A 46 22.97 -18.03 -39.19
C LYS A 46 21.55 -17.76 -38.69
N VAL A 47 21.20 -18.20 -37.48
CA VAL A 47 19.88 -18.01 -36.86
C VAL A 47 20.00 -16.95 -35.77
N PRO A 48 19.54 -15.70 -36.01
CA PRO A 48 19.73 -14.60 -35.06
C PRO A 48 19.18 -14.88 -33.65
N GLU A 49 18.05 -15.60 -33.57
CA GLU A 49 17.44 -16.02 -32.31
C GLU A 49 18.40 -16.90 -31.48
N LEU A 50 19.05 -17.88 -32.12
CA LEU A 50 19.97 -18.77 -31.42
C LEU A 50 21.31 -18.10 -31.10
N GLN A 51 21.76 -17.19 -31.96
CA GLN A 51 22.96 -16.39 -31.69
C GLN A 51 22.80 -15.55 -30.41
N SER A 52 21.58 -15.08 -30.13
CA SER A 52 21.31 -14.21 -28.97
C SER A 52 21.59 -14.85 -27.60
N PHE A 53 21.64 -16.19 -27.51
CA PHE A 53 21.99 -16.89 -26.27
C PHE A 53 23.47 -16.79 -25.89
N PHE A 54 24.32 -16.29 -26.79
CA PHE A 54 25.75 -16.17 -26.56
C PHE A 54 26.18 -14.71 -26.49
N ALA A 55 26.65 -14.28 -25.32
CA ALA A 55 27.13 -12.90 -25.11
C ALA A 55 28.44 -12.60 -25.86
N SER A 56 29.20 -13.62 -26.27
CA SER A 56 30.44 -13.48 -27.00
C SER A 56 30.81 -14.74 -27.76
N GLU A 57 31.67 -14.59 -28.75
CA GLU A 57 32.28 -15.69 -29.49
C GLU A 57 33.02 -16.67 -28.56
N THR A 58 33.73 -16.16 -27.55
CA THR A 58 34.41 -16.96 -26.54
C THR A 58 33.43 -17.84 -25.74
N MET A 59 32.24 -17.33 -25.44
CA MET A 59 31.20 -18.11 -24.75
C MET A 59 30.68 -19.24 -25.65
N ARG A 60 30.48 -18.96 -26.94
CA ARG A 60 30.08 -19.97 -27.94
C ARG A 60 31.11 -21.09 -28.05
N GLN A 61 32.39 -20.76 -28.19
CA GLN A 61 33.49 -21.74 -28.26
C GLN A 61 33.59 -22.59 -27.00
N LYS A 62 33.34 -22.01 -25.82
CA LYS A 62 33.27 -22.78 -24.56
C LYS A 62 32.11 -23.75 -24.55
N ALA A 63 30.94 -23.35 -25.05
CA ALA A 63 29.78 -24.24 -25.17
C ALA A 63 30.04 -25.38 -26.17
N GLU A 64 30.66 -25.08 -27.31
CA GLU A 64 31.09 -26.05 -28.31
C GLU A 64 32.08 -27.07 -27.73
N THR A 65 33.11 -26.60 -27.01
CA THR A 65 34.08 -27.45 -26.32
C THR A 65 33.41 -28.35 -25.29
N ALA A 66 32.45 -27.82 -24.53
CA ALA A 66 31.70 -28.60 -23.55
C ALA A 66 30.81 -29.66 -24.20
N GLN A 67 30.22 -29.35 -25.35
CA GLN A 67 29.41 -30.29 -26.13
C GLN A 67 30.29 -31.40 -26.71
N ASN A 68 31.45 -31.07 -27.30
CA ASN A 68 32.42 -32.07 -27.77
C ASN A 68 32.87 -33.01 -26.64
N LYS A 69 33.14 -32.47 -25.44
CA LYS A 69 33.49 -33.29 -24.28
C LYS A 69 32.37 -34.25 -23.87
N HIS A 70 31.13 -33.76 -23.84
CA HIS A 70 29.95 -34.58 -23.53
C HIS A 70 29.77 -35.72 -24.54
N TRP A 71 29.84 -35.41 -25.84
CA TRP A 71 29.70 -36.42 -26.89
C TRP A 71 30.86 -37.41 -26.96
N ALA A 72 32.08 -37.01 -26.61
CA ALA A 72 33.20 -37.93 -26.46
C ALA A 72 32.98 -38.94 -25.32
N HIS A 73 32.29 -38.52 -24.24
CA HIS A 73 31.90 -39.42 -23.15
C HIS A 73 30.89 -40.48 -23.65
N LEU A 74 29.87 -40.06 -24.40
CA LEU A 74 28.91 -40.95 -25.06
C LEU A 74 29.58 -41.90 -26.08
N ALA A 75 30.53 -41.40 -26.88
CA ALA A 75 31.30 -42.18 -27.85
C ALA A 75 32.22 -43.22 -27.19
N GLY A 76 32.53 -43.06 -25.89
CA GLY A 76 33.22 -44.06 -25.09
C GLY A 76 32.35 -45.25 -24.67
N GLY A 77 31.03 -45.19 -24.89
CA GLY A 77 30.08 -46.20 -24.42
C GLY A 77 29.78 -46.13 -22.91
N HIS A 78 30.15 -45.04 -22.25
CA HIS A 78 29.94 -44.84 -20.82
C HIS A 78 28.57 -44.19 -20.56
N ILE A 79 27.53 -45.01 -20.46
CA ILE A 79 26.17 -44.56 -20.13
C ILE A 79 25.84 -44.94 -18.68
N ASP A 80 26.35 -44.15 -17.74
CA ASP A 80 26.29 -44.39 -16.30
C ASP A 80 25.67 -43.21 -15.52
N ASP A 81 25.76 -43.24 -14.18
CA ASP A 81 25.25 -42.19 -13.30
C ASP A 81 25.95 -40.82 -13.53
N SER A 82 27.20 -40.81 -14.02
CA SER A 82 27.92 -39.58 -14.40
C SER A 82 27.32 -38.99 -15.67
N TYR A 83 27.06 -39.82 -16.68
CA TYR A 83 26.35 -39.41 -17.90
C TYR A 83 24.98 -38.78 -17.55
N VAL A 84 24.18 -39.43 -16.70
CA VAL A 84 22.86 -38.89 -16.28
C VAL A 84 23.01 -37.51 -15.66
N SER A 85 23.98 -37.34 -14.76
CA SER A 85 24.23 -36.06 -14.09
C SER A 85 24.62 -34.95 -15.09
N GLU A 86 25.36 -35.28 -16.14
CA GLU A 86 25.79 -34.36 -17.19
C GLU A 86 24.62 -33.94 -18.09
N VAL A 87 23.84 -34.90 -18.60
CA VAL A 87 22.69 -34.62 -19.48
C VAL A 87 21.58 -33.87 -18.73
N GLU A 88 21.35 -34.16 -17.46
CA GLU A 88 20.42 -33.36 -16.64
C GLU A 88 20.92 -31.92 -16.47
N ARG A 89 22.22 -31.71 -16.26
CA ARG A 89 22.79 -30.35 -16.18
C ARG A 89 22.62 -29.60 -17.50
N ILE A 90 22.74 -30.30 -18.63
CA ILE A 90 22.47 -29.76 -19.96
C ILE A 90 20.99 -29.37 -20.08
N GLY A 91 20.06 -30.28 -19.77
CA GLY A 91 18.61 -30.01 -19.82
C GLY A 91 18.19 -28.83 -18.93
N ARG A 92 18.67 -28.78 -17.67
CA ARG A 92 18.45 -27.65 -16.76
C ARG A 92 19.01 -26.33 -17.30
N THR A 93 20.15 -26.36 -17.99
CA THR A 93 20.75 -25.16 -18.59
C THR A 93 19.89 -24.65 -19.73
N HIS A 94 19.42 -25.54 -20.60
CA HIS A 94 18.53 -25.18 -21.71
C HIS A 94 17.18 -24.63 -21.25
N ALA A 95 16.60 -25.20 -20.18
CA ALA A 95 15.40 -24.67 -19.57
C ALA A 95 15.62 -23.26 -19.03
N ARG A 96 16.74 -23.04 -18.33
CA ARG A 96 17.07 -21.73 -17.75
C ARG A 96 17.28 -20.63 -18.79
N ILE A 97 17.90 -20.95 -19.92
CA ILE A 97 18.08 -19.96 -20.99
C ILE A 97 16.82 -19.80 -21.86
N GLY A 98 15.80 -20.65 -21.68
CA GLY A 98 14.58 -20.62 -22.47
C GLY A 98 14.79 -21.10 -23.91
N LEU A 99 15.74 -22.01 -24.15
CA LEU A 99 15.93 -22.58 -25.48
C LEU A 99 14.74 -23.48 -25.83
N GLU A 100 13.98 -23.09 -26.83
CA GLU A 100 12.83 -23.89 -27.24
C GLU A 100 13.23 -25.29 -27.71
N PRO A 101 12.47 -26.35 -27.34
CA PRO A 101 12.80 -27.73 -27.72
C PRO A 101 12.98 -27.94 -29.22
N ARG A 102 12.32 -27.16 -30.08
CA ARG A 102 12.47 -27.27 -31.54
C ARG A 102 13.92 -27.11 -32.00
N TRP A 103 14.66 -26.21 -31.35
CA TRP A 103 16.06 -25.91 -31.68
C TRP A 103 17.00 -26.96 -31.09
N TYR A 104 16.67 -27.43 -29.89
CA TYR A 104 17.37 -28.55 -29.25
C TYR A 104 17.29 -29.82 -30.13
N LEU A 105 16.08 -30.22 -30.53
CA LEU A 105 15.84 -31.37 -31.41
C LEU A 105 16.51 -31.21 -32.80
N GLY A 106 16.42 -30.01 -33.38
CA GLY A 106 17.06 -29.68 -34.66
C GLY A 106 18.59 -29.80 -34.60
N GLY A 107 19.21 -29.44 -33.47
CA GLY A 107 20.65 -29.59 -33.27
C GLY A 107 21.11 -31.04 -33.34
N TYR A 108 20.40 -31.97 -32.70
CA TYR A 108 20.69 -33.39 -32.79
C TYR A 108 20.53 -33.93 -34.22
N ALA A 109 19.53 -33.46 -34.97
CA ALA A 109 19.36 -33.87 -36.37
C ALA A 109 20.58 -33.49 -37.22
N LEU A 110 21.13 -32.29 -37.04
CA LEU A 110 22.33 -31.81 -37.74
C LEU A 110 23.59 -32.59 -37.34
N ILE A 111 23.76 -32.84 -36.04
CA ILE A 111 24.90 -33.61 -35.51
C ILE A 111 24.85 -35.05 -36.03
N LEU A 112 23.67 -35.69 -36.00
CA LEU A 112 23.47 -37.05 -36.53
C LEU A 112 23.72 -37.11 -38.04
N GLU A 113 23.23 -36.14 -38.81
CA GLU A 113 23.49 -36.07 -40.25
C GLU A 113 25.01 -35.96 -40.55
N GLY A 114 25.71 -35.07 -39.85
CA GLY A 114 27.16 -34.89 -40.00
C GLY A 114 27.94 -36.15 -39.62
N MET A 115 27.59 -36.76 -38.49
CA MET A 115 28.18 -38.01 -38.02
C MET A 115 27.98 -39.15 -39.03
N ILE A 116 26.77 -39.32 -39.58
CA ILE A 116 26.48 -40.35 -40.58
C ILE A 116 27.29 -40.10 -41.86
N LYS A 117 27.34 -38.85 -42.34
CA LYS A 117 28.09 -38.47 -43.56
C LYS A 117 29.58 -38.74 -43.44
N ASP A 118 30.17 -38.58 -42.26
CA ASP A 118 31.60 -38.84 -42.04
C ASP A 118 31.89 -40.32 -41.75
N LEU A 119 31.09 -41.00 -40.92
CA LEU A 119 31.33 -42.39 -40.53
C LEU A 119 31.05 -43.38 -41.66
N LEU A 120 29.97 -43.19 -42.43
CA LEU A 120 29.52 -44.17 -43.40
C LEU A 120 30.59 -44.48 -44.47
N PRO A 121 31.28 -43.50 -45.10
CA PRO A 121 32.37 -43.78 -46.03
C PRO A 121 33.57 -44.49 -45.38
N ARG A 122 33.92 -44.13 -44.13
CA ARG A 122 35.05 -44.72 -43.38
C ARG A 122 34.80 -46.19 -43.06
N LEU A 123 33.57 -46.54 -42.68
CA LEU A 123 33.16 -47.90 -42.36
C LEU A 123 33.09 -48.81 -43.60
N LEU A 124 32.61 -48.28 -44.73
CA LEU A 124 32.50 -49.05 -45.98
C LEU A 124 33.86 -49.26 -46.68
N GLY A 125 34.73 -48.25 -46.67
CA GLY A 125 36.03 -48.27 -47.36
C GLY A 125 35.94 -48.54 -48.89
N ARG A 126 37.04 -48.96 -49.51
CA ARG A 126 37.09 -49.39 -50.93
C ARG A 126 37.45 -50.88 -51.01
N GLY A 127 36.60 -51.74 -51.62
CA GLY A 127 36.91 -53.18 -51.80
C GLY A 127 35.72 -54.10 -52.14
N LEU A 128 36.00 -55.41 -52.35
CA LEU A 128 35.04 -56.44 -52.79
C LEU A 128 34.07 -56.95 -51.70
N MET A 129 34.40 -56.83 -50.41
CA MET A 129 33.57 -57.29 -49.27
C MET A 129 32.55 -56.24 -48.83
N ARG A 130 31.74 -55.75 -49.77
CA ARG A 130 30.86 -54.60 -49.53
C ARG A 130 29.62 -54.94 -48.69
N GLY A 131 29.09 -56.17 -48.78
CA GLY A 131 27.89 -56.60 -48.04
C GLY A 131 28.08 -56.63 -46.52
N ALA A 132 29.03 -57.43 -46.02
CA ALA A 132 29.29 -57.54 -44.57
C ALA A 132 29.65 -56.21 -43.89
N LYS A 133 30.33 -55.30 -44.63
CA LYS A 133 30.63 -53.95 -44.14
C LYS A 133 29.42 -53.04 -44.07
N ILE A 134 28.42 -53.25 -44.94
CA ILE A 134 27.14 -52.52 -44.87
C ILE A 134 26.40 -52.91 -43.59
N ASP A 135 26.35 -54.21 -43.27
CA ASP A 135 25.66 -54.70 -42.06
C ASP A 135 26.33 -54.17 -40.78
N GLU A 136 27.66 -54.25 -40.70
CA GLU A 136 28.41 -53.71 -39.56
C GLU A 136 28.25 -52.18 -39.41
N ALA A 137 28.25 -51.45 -40.52
CA ALA A 137 28.03 -50.01 -40.52
C ALA A 137 26.59 -49.66 -40.10
N ALA A 138 25.60 -50.39 -40.60
CA ALA A 138 24.20 -50.18 -40.25
C ALA A 138 23.94 -50.44 -38.77
N GLU A 139 24.55 -51.49 -38.21
CA GLU A 139 24.42 -51.83 -36.79
C GLU A 139 25.06 -50.75 -35.89
N LEU A 140 26.29 -50.32 -36.20
CA LEU A 140 26.94 -49.25 -35.44
C LEU A 140 26.16 -47.93 -35.52
N LEU A 141 25.75 -47.51 -36.71
CA LEU A 141 24.96 -46.29 -36.89
C LEU A 141 23.62 -46.39 -36.15
N GLY A 142 22.98 -47.56 -36.16
CA GLY A 142 21.76 -47.81 -35.40
C GLY A 142 21.96 -47.65 -33.89
N ILE A 143 23.08 -48.14 -33.34
CA ILE A 143 23.44 -47.93 -31.93
C ILE A 143 23.65 -46.44 -31.64
N LEU A 144 24.42 -45.74 -32.47
CA LEU A 144 24.72 -44.31 -32.27
C LEU A 144 23.46 -43.43 -32.35
N VAL A 145 22.52 -43.74 -33.25
CA VAL A 145 21.23 -43.04 -33.31
C VAL A 145 20.43 -43.26 -32.03
N LYS A 146 20.40 -44.48 -31.49
CA LYS A 146 19.70 -44.75 -30.22
C LYS A 146 20.35 -44.03 -29.04
N VAL A 147 21.68 -44.00 -28.97
CA VAL A 147 22.43 -43.27 -27.93
C VAL A 147 22.15 -41.77 -28.02
N ALA A 148 22.12 -41.19 -29.23
CA ALA A 148 21.75 -39.80 -29.44
C ALA A 148 20.29 -39.50 -29.04
N ILE A 149 19.36 -40.42 -29.33
CA ILE A 149 17.96 -40.29 -28.91
C ILE A 149 17.84 -40.40 -27.39
N LEU A 150 18.59 -41.28 -26.73
CA LEU A 150 18.62 -41.38 -25.27
C LEU A 150 19.08 -40.07 -24.62
N ASP A 151 20.15 -39.47 -25.14
CA ASP A 151 20.70 -38.20 -24.66
C ASP A 151 19.72 -37.05 -24.85
N MET A 152 19.06 -37.01 -26.01
CA MET A 152 18.00 -36.06 -26.30
C MET A 152 16.80 -36.23 -25.35
N ASP A 153 16.33 -37.45 -25.17
CA ASP A 153 15.19 -37.81 -24.32
C ASP A 153 15.43 -37.42 -22.85
N TYR A 154 16.62 -37.68 -22.31
CA TYR A 154 17.02 -37.23 -20.98
C TYR A 154 17.07 -35.70 -20.85
N GLY A 155 17.70 -35.03 -21.83
CA GLY A 155 17.83 -33.57 -21.83
C GLY A 155 16.47 -32.88 -21.89
N VAL A 156 15.57 -33.36 -22.76
CA VAL A 156 14.20 -32.84 -22.92
C VAL A 156 13.33 -33.18 -21.70
N SER A 157 13.42 -34.38 -21.14
CA SER A 157 12.69 -34.74 -19.92
C SER A 157 13.05 -33.78 -18.77
N THR A 158 14.35 -33.57 -18.56
CA THR A 158 14.84 -32.65 -17.52
C THR A 158 14.43 -31.20 -17.78
N TYR A 159 14.42 -30.78 -19.04
CA TYR A 159 13.95 -29.46 -19.46
C TYR A 159 12.48 -29.25 -19.04
N LEU A 160 11.62 -30.21 -19.38
CA LEU A 160 10.19 -30.16 -19.08
C LEU A 160 9.92 -30.19 -17.57
N ASP A 161 10.62 -31.04 -16.83
CA ASP A 161 10.51 -31.10 -15.36
C ASP A 161 10.91 -29.78 -14.70
N THR A 162 11.97 -29.13 -15.21
CA THR A 162 12.43 -27.84 -14.70
C THR A 162 11.36 -26.76 -14.90
N LEU A 163 10.77 -26.68 -16.10
CA LEU A 163 9.69 -25.73 -16.38
C LEU A 163 8.43 -26.02 -15.56
N ALA A 164 8.06 -27.29 -15.36
CA ALA A 164 6.92 -27.66 -14.54
C ALA A 164 7.11 -27.27 -13.07
N ALA A 165 8.31 -27.46 -12.54
CA ALA A 165 8.66 -27.04 -11.18
C ALA A 165 8.62 -25.52 -11.02
N GLU A 166 9.15 -24.77 -11.99
CA GLU A 166 9.10 -23.30 -11.98
C GLU A 166 7.66 -22.77 -12.06
N LYS A 167 6.85 -23.32 -12.97
CA LYS A 167 5.42 -23.00 -13.09
C LYS A 167 4.69 -23.22 -11.77
N THR A 168 4.90 -24.36 -11.13
CA THR A 168 4.27 -24.69 -9.84
C THR A 168 4.68 -23.70 -8.75
N ARG A 169 5.97 -23.33 -8.67
CA ARG A 169 6.44 -22.32 -7.71
C ARG A 169 5.77 -20.96 -7.94
N MET A 170 5.73 -20.51 -9.19
CA MET A 170 5.06 -19.25 -9.56
C MET A 170 3.58 -19.26 -9.17
N GLU A 171 2.88 -20.37 -9.38
CA GLU A 171 1.47 -20.51 -8.96
C GLU A 171 1.31 -20.45 -7.45
N THR A 172 2.17 -21.13 -6.68
CA THR A 172 2.13 -21.08 -5.22
C THR A 172 2.43 -19.68 -4.67
N ASP A 173 3.39 -18.97 -5.27
CA ASP A 173 3.70 -17.59 -4.89
C ASP A 173 2.57 -16.64 -5.23
N ARG A 174 1.94 -16.79 -6.40
CA ARG A 174 0.74 -16.00 -6.77
C ARG A 174 -0.41 -16.23 -5.81
N ALA A 175 -0.67 -17.48 -5.42
CA ALA A 175 -1.72 -17.80 -4.44
C ALA A 175 -1.42 -17.19 -3.06
N ARG A 176 -0.16 -17.24 -2.62
CA ARG A 176 0.28 -16.62 -1.35
C ARG A 176 0.07 -15.11 -1.37
N VAL A 177 0.54 -14.44 -2.42
CA VAL A 177 0.39 -12.97 -2.57
C VAL A 177 -1.08 -12.58 -2.64
N ALA A 178 -1.92 -13.32 -3.38
CA ALA A 178 -3.34 -13.04 -3.47
C ALA A 178 -4.05 -13.18 -2.11
N SER A 179 -3.70 -14.20 -1.32
CA SER A 179 -4.24 -14.40 0.03
C SER A 179 -3.84 -13.27 0.99
N GLU A 180 -2.57 -12.87 0.95
CA GLU A 180 -2.06 -11.75 1.76
C GLU A 180 -2.73 -10.42 1.37
N GLN A 181 -2.91 -10.19 0.08
CA GLN A 181 -3.63 -9.03 -0.44
C GLN A 181 -5.10 -9.01 0.01
N ALA A 182 -5.80 -10.15 -0.05
CA ALA A 182 -7.19 -10.26 0.40
C ALA A 182 -7.31 -9.92 1.89
N ARG A 183 -6.38 -10.40 2.72
CA ARG A 183 -6.34 -10.04 4.15
C ARG A 183 -6.14 -8.54 4.35
N SER A 184 -5.16 -7.93 3.67
CA SER A 184 -4.90 -6.49 3.76
C SER A 184 -6.09 -5.64 3.30
N LEU A 185 -6.81 -6.09 2.26
CA LEU A 185 -8.03 -5.42 1.81
C LEU A 185 -9.18 -5.57 2.81
N GLY A 186 -9.31 -6.72 3.47
CA GLY A 186 -10.25 -6.93 4.57
C GLY A 186 -10.00 -5.97 5.74
N ASP A 187 -8.74 -5.87 6.18
CA ASP A 187 -8.33 -4.93 7.24
C ASP A 187 -8.61 -3.47 6.83
N ALA A 188 -8.31 -3.11 5.57
CA ALA A 188 -8.58 -1.77 5.05
C ALA A 188 -10.09 -1.46 4.97
N SER A 189 -10.91 -2.43 4.58
CA SER A 189 -12.38 -2.29 4.55
C SER A 189 -12.95 -2.04 5.94
N ALA A 190 -12.51 -2.80 6.94
CA ALA A 190 -12.93 -2.59 8.33
C ALA A 190 -12.54 -1.20 8.85
N ALA A 191 -11.33 -0.73 8.53
CA ALA A 191 -10.90 0.63 8.87
C ALA A 191 -11.75 1.71 8.17
N MET A 192 -12.21 1.48 6.93
CA MET A 192 -13.12 2.42 6.24
C MET A 192 -14.51 2.45 6.87
N GLU A 193 -15.03 1.32 7.35
CA GLU A 193 -16.30 1.28 8.09
C GLU A 193 -16.21 2.07 9.40
N GLU A 194 -15.12 1.88 10.16
CA GLU A 194 -14.86 2.64 11.39
C GLU A 194 -14.70 4.14 11.09
N MET A 195 -13.97 4.49 10.03
CA MET A 195 -13.81 5.89 9.60
C MET A 195 -15.15 6.52 9.21
N THR A 196 -16.02 5.78 8.53
CA THR A 196 -17.38 6.24 8.18
C THR A 196 -18.19 6.54 9.44
N ALA A 197 -18.13 5.66 10.44
CA ALA A 197 -18.81 5.88 11.72
C ALA A 197 -18.29 7.14 12.44
N ASN A 198 -16.97 7.31 12.50
CA ASN A 198 -16.33 8.47 13.12
C ASN A 198 -16.68 9.78 12.41
N ILE A 199 -16.71 9.80 11.07
CA ILE A 199 -17.10 10.99 10.30
C ILE A 199 -18.56 11.35 10.58
N ARG A 200 -19.46 10.37 10.61
CA ARG A 200 -20.88 10.61 10.95
C ARG A 200 -21.04 11.18 12.35
N GLN A 201 -20.34 10.61 13.34
CA GLN A 201 -20.36 11.11 14.71
C GLN A 201 -19.81 12.53 14.81
N ASN A 202 -18.72 12.85 14.09
CA ASN A 202 -18.16 14.19 14.04
C ASN A 202 -19.14 15.20 13.41
N ALA A 203 -19.83 14.83 12.34
CA ALA A 203 -20.86 15.67 11.72
C ALA A 203 -22.03 15.96 12.69
N GLU A 204 -22.47 14.96 13.45
CA GLU A 204 -23.54 15.11 14.44
C GLU A 204 -23.09 16.00 15.63
N ASN A 205 -21.88 15.78 16.13
CA ASN A 205 -21.27 16.60 17.17
C ASN A 205 -21.13 18.06 16.72
N ALA A 206 -20.68 18.29 15.48
CA ALA A 206 -20.58 19.62 14.91
C ALA A 206 -21.96 20.28 14.79
N SER A 207 -22.97 19.60 14.24
CA SER A 207 -24.34 20.15 14.17
C SER A 207 -24.92 20.49 15.54
N THR A 208 -24.64 19.67 16.55
CA THR A 208 -25.09 19.93 17.92
C THR A 208 -24.36 21.13 18.51
N THR A 209 -23.05 21.24 18.30
CA THR A 209 -22.22 22.34 18.79
C THR A 209 -22.60 23.68 18.14
N GLU A 210 -22.92 23.68 16.84
CA GLU A 210 -23.42 24.85 16.12
C GLU A 210 -24.70 25.40 16.77
N LYS A 211 -25.67 24.52 17.07
CA LYS A 211 -26.92 24.90 17.76
C LYS A 211 -26.67 25.44 19.17
N ILE A 212 -25.67 24.91 19.88
CA ILE A 212 -25.30 25.40 21.22
C ILE A 212 -24.67 26.78 21.12
N ALA A 213 -23.75 26.99 20.17
CA ALA A 213 -23.11 28.27 19.93
C ALA A 213 -24.15 29.35 19.54
N ASP A 214 -25.09 29.03 18.64
CA ASP A 214 -26.15 29.96 18.24
C ASP A 214 -27.03 30.37 19.43
N LYS A 215 -27.47 29.39 20.26
CA LYS A 215 -28.19 29.67 21.51
C LYS A 215 -27.36 30.50 22.50
N ALA A 216 -26.05 30.24 22.60
CA ALA A 216 -25.17 30.99 23.47
C ALA A 216 -25.02 32.46 23.01
N SER A 217 -24.96 32.71 21.69
CA SER A 217 -24.95 34.06 21.12
C SER A 217 -26.24 34.79 21.47
N ILE A 218 -27.40 34.16 21.31
CA ILE A 218 -28.70 34.77 21.64
C ILE A 218 -28.78 35.10 23.14
N ASN A 219 -28.31 34.20 24.01
CA ASN A 219 -28.31 34.43 25.45
C ASN A 219 -27.34 35.55 25.86
N ALA A 220 -26.17 35.64 25.22
CA ALA A 220 -25.21 36.71 25.46
C ALA A 220 -25.76 38.07 24.99
N ASP A 221 -26.41 38.13 23.82
CA ASP A 221 -27.10 39.34 23.32
C ASP A 221 -28.17 39.81 24.33
N ARG A 222 -29.04 38.90 24.80
CA ARG A 222 -30.05 39.20 25.84
C ARG A 222 -29.42 39.63 27.17
N GLY A 223 -28.29 39.04 27.54
CA GLY A 223 -27.52 39.47 28.71
C GLY A 223 -27.00 40.89 28.55
N GLY A 224 -26.52 41.24 27.35
CA GLY A 224 -26.06 42.59 27.00
C GLY A 224 -27.17 43.62 27.13
N GLU A 225 -28.37 43.32 26.62
CA GLU A 225 -29.55 44.18 26.76
C GLU A 225 -29.94 44.40 28.23
N ALA A 226 -29.87 43.35 29.06
CA ALA A 226 -30.19 43.44 30.48
C ALA A 226 -29.19 44.34 31.23
N VAL A 227 -27.89 44.21 30.91
CA VAL A 227 -26.84 45.06 31.46
C VAL A 227 -27.01 46.51 31.00
N GLU A 228 -27.38 46.75 29.75
CA GLU A 228 -27.64 48.11 29.24
C GLU A 228 -28.80 48.79 30.00
N LYS A 229 -29.88 48.06 30.29
CA LYS A 229 -30.97 48.53 31.15
C LYS A 229 -30.49 48.83 32.59
N SER A 230 -29.58 48.01 33.14
CA SER A 230 -28.98 48.27 34.45
C SER A 230 -28.11 49.53 34.46
N VAL A 231 -27.34 49.77 33.40
CA VAL A 231 -26.55 51.01 33.21
C VAL A 231 -27.46 52.24 33.21
N GLU A 232 -28.57 52.19 32.47
CA GLU A 232 -29.55 53.27 32.41
C GLU A 232 -30.19 53.53 33.79
N ALA A 233 -30.61 52.47 34.49
CA ALA A 233 -31.15 52.58 35.84
C ALA A 233 -30.15 53.19 36.83
N MET A 234 -28.88 52.79 36.79
CA MET A 234 -27.83 53.33 37.66
C MET A 234 -27.54 54.81 37.38
N ARG A 235 -27.54 55.23 36.11
CA ARG A 235 -27.44 56.67 35.73
C ARG A 235 -28.61 57.48 36.27
N SER A 236 -29.82 56.93 36.20
CA SER A 236 -31.02 57.54 36.77
C SER A 236 -30.92 57.68 38.30
N ILE A 237 -30.46 56.64 39.01
CA ILE A 237 -30.23 56.69 40.45
C ILE A 237 -29.18 57.76 40.79
N ALA A 238 -28.04 57.77 40.09
CA ALA A 238 -26.99 58.76 40.33
C ALA A 238 -27.52 60.21 40.18
N THR A 239 -28.34 60.46 39.15
CA THR A 239 -28.99 61.77 38.93
C THR A 239 -29.94 62.12 40.08
N LYS A 240 -30.79 61.19 40.52
CA LYS A 240 -31.71 61.41 41.64
C LYS A 240 -30.97 61.67 42.96
N ILE A 241 -29.84 61.02 43.18
CA ILE A 241 -29.00 61.23 44.37
C ILE A 241 -28.38 62.63 44.37
N GLN A 242 -27.97 63.17 43.23
CA GLN A 242 -27.53 64.57 43.14
C GLN A 242 -28.65 65.55 43.55
N VAL A 243 -29.89 65.29 43.15
CA VAL A 243 -31.04 66.09 43.59
C VAL A 243 -31.25 65.99 45.11
N VAL A 244 -31.13 64.79 45.69
CA VAL A 244 -31.24 64.59 47.15
C VAL A 244 -30.14 65.35 47.91
N GLN A 245 -28.89 65.34 47.40
CA GLN A 245 -27.79 66.11 47.98
C GLN A 245 -28.07 67.62 47.95
N GLU A 246 -28.61 68.13 46.85
CA GLU A 246 -28.99 69.54 46.74
C GLU A 246 -30.14 69.91 47.69
N ILE A 247 -31.16 69.06 47.82
CA ILE A 247 -32.25 69.26 48.79
C ILE A 247 -31.71 69.27 50.23
N ALA A 248 -30.81 68.35 50.57
CA ALA A 248 -30.18 68.30 51.89
C ALA A 248 -29.39 69.59 52.18
N ARG A 249 -28.62 70.09 51.20
CA ARG A 249 -27.88 71.35 51.30
C ARG A 249 -28.80 72.56 51.48
N GLN A 250 -29.91 72.62 50.73
CA GLN A 250 -30.92 73.68 50.88
C GLN A 250 -31.61 73.62 52.25
N THR A 251 -31.90 72.41 52.74
CA THR A 251 -32.49 72.20 54.07
C THR A 251 -31.55 72.63 55.18
N ASP A 252 -30.25 72.33 55.06
CA ASP A 252 -29.21 72.79 55.98
C ASP A 252 -29.14 74.33 56.02
N LEU A 253 -29.17 74.99 54.86
CA LEU A 253 -29.21 76.45 54.76
C LEU A 253 -30.48 77.05 55.38
N LEU A 254 -31.64 76.43 55.17
CA LEU A 254 -32.91 76.85 55.79
C LEU A 254 -32.86 76.70 57.32
N ALA A 255 -32.31 75.59 57.81
CA ALA A 255 -32.12 75.34 59.24
C ALA A 255 -31.15 76.36 59.87
N LEU A 256 -30.08 76.70 59.16
CA LEU A 256 -29.15 77.75 59.58
C LEU A 256 -29.83 79.11 59.70
N ASN A 257 -30.62 79.50 58.69
CA ASN A 257 -31.39 80.73 58.72
C ASN A 257 -32.39 80.76 59.88
N ALA A 258 -33.09 79.64 60.12
CA ALA A 258 -34.01 79.50 61.25
C ALA A 258 -33.29 79.59 62.61
N ALA A 259 -32.08 79.04 62.72
CA ALA A 259 -31.26 79.15 63.93
C ALA A 259 -30.83 80.60 64.21
N ILE A 260 -30.46 81.35 63.16
CA ILE A 260 -30.11 82.78 63.25
C ILE A 260 -31.32 83.59 63.73
N GLU A 261 -32.50 83.38 63.14
CA GLU A 261 -33.70 84.13 63.52
C GLU A 261 -34.19 83.76 64.93
N ALA A 262 -34.07 82.48 65.32
CA ALA A 262 -34.34 82.04 66.68
C ALA A 262 -33.40 82.69 67.72
N ALA A 263 -32.11 82.86 67.39
CA ALA A 263 -31.18 83.61 68.22
C ALA A 263 -31.55 85.10 68.32
N ARG A 264 -32.04 85.68 67.22
CA ARG A 264 -32.50 87.08 67.15
C ARG A 264 -33.74 87.34 68.00
N ALA A 265 -34.66 86.37 68.09
CA ALA A 265 -35.86 86.43 68.92
C ALA A 265 -35.61 86.25 70.43
N GLY A 266 -34.37 86.00 70.85
CA GLY A 266 -33.97 85.95 72.27
C GLY A 266 -34.73 84.87 73.06
N ALA A 267 -35.37 85.25 74.17
CA ALA A 267 -36.04 84.31 75.07
C ALA A 267 -37.23 83.56 74.41
N HIS A 268 -37.91 84.21 73.45
CA HIS A 268 -39.05 83.62 72.74
C HIS A 268 -38.64 82.62 71.64
N GLY A 269 -37.38 82.66 71.19
CA GLY A 269 -36.85 81.79 70.14
C GLY A 269 -36.25 80.46 70.60
N LYS A 270 -36.12 80.20 71.91
CA LYS A 270 -35.42 79.02 72.46
C LYS A 270 -35.95 77.68 71.93
N GLY A 271 -37.27 77.52 71.80
CA GLY A 271 -37.87 76.30 71.25
C GLY A 271 -37.57 76.12 69.76
N PHE A 272 -37.62 77.20 68.98
CA PHE A 272 -37.28 77.20 67.56
C PHE A 272 -35.80 76.90 67.31
N ALA A 273 -34.90 77.36 68.18
CA ALA A 273 -33.46 77.07 68.07
C ALA A 273 -33.15 75.56 68.18
N VAL A 274 -33.87 74.84 69.06
CA VAL A 274 -33.71 73.39 69.20
C VAL A 274 -34.19 72.66 67.93
N VAL A 275 -35.36 73.05 67.41
CA VAL A 275 -35.89 72.47 66.16
C VAL A 275 -34.94 72.73 64.99
N ALA A 276 -34.42 73.96 64.85
CA ALA A 276 -33.46 74.30 63.81
C ALA A 276 -32.18 73.46 63.89
N SER A 277 -31.63 73.24 65.10
CA SER A 277 -30.46 72.37 65.31
C SER A 277 -30.74 70.92 64.90
N GLU A 278 -31.93 70.39 65.21
CA GLU A 278 -32.30 69.02 64.87
C GLU A 278 -32.54 68.83 63.36
N VAL A 279 -33.18 69.81 62.70
CA VAL A 279 -33.30 69.83 61.23
C VAL A 279 -31.93 69.89 60.57
N ARG A 280 -30.98 70.66 61.13
CA ARG A 280 -29.62 70.75 60.62
C ARG A 280 -28.89 69.40 60.70
N LYS A 281 -28.93 68.73 61.85
CA LYS A 281 -28.36 67.38 62.01
C LYS A 281 -28.99 66.36 61.05
N LEU A 282 -30.30 66.47 60.81
CA LEU A 282 -30.99 65.62 59.84
C LEU A 282 -30.47 65.87 58.42
N ALA A 283 -30.31 67.14 58.01
CA ALA A 283 -29.77 67.51 56.71
C ALA A 283 -28.31 67.02 56.51
N GLU A 284 -27.47 67.15 57.54
CA GLU A 284 -26.11 66.60 57.54
C GLU A 284 -26.13 65.07 57.36
N ARG A 285 -27.01 64.35 58.09
CA ARG A 285 -27.18 62.89 57.93
C ARG A 285 -27.65 62.48 56.53
N VAL A 286 -28.61 63.21 55.95
CA VAL A 286 -29.09 62.95 54.58
C VAL A 286 -27.96 63.16 53.57
N THR A 287 -27.13 64.18 53.75
CA THR A 287 -25.98 64.46 52.87
C THR A 287 -24.98 63.31 52.86
N ILE A 288 -24.63 62.77 54.04
CA ILE A 288 -23.72 61.62 54.17
C ILE A 288 -24.31 60.39 53.49
N ALA A 289 -25.56 60.05 53.81
CA ALA A 289 -26.22 58.87 53.23
C ALA A 289 -26.36 58.97 51.71
N ALA A 290 -26.72 60.15 51.18
CA ALA A 290 -26.79 60.38 49.74
C ALA A 290 -25.41 60.26 49.08
N GLY A 291 -24.35 60.74 49.73
CA GLY A 291 -22.96 60.54 49.28
C GLY A 291 -22.56 59.07 49.17
N GLU A 292 -22.90 58.26 50.18
CA GLU A 292 -22.63 56.82 50.17
C GLU A 292 -23.38 56.09 49.05
N ILE A 293 -24.66 56.41 48.84
CA ILE A 293 -25.44 55.84 47.74
C ILE A 293 -24.86 56.26 46.39
N GLY A 294 -24.47 57.54 46.23
CA GLY A 294 -23.86 58.04 45.00
C GLY A 294 -22.55 57.31 44.67
N ALA A 295 -21.70 57.07 45.67
CA ALA A 295 -20.47 56.29 45.49
C ALA A 295 -20.77 54.83 45.09
N LEU A 296 -21.78 54.20 45.70
CA LEU A 296 -22.20 52.84 45.35
C LEU A 296 -22.80 52.76 43.93
N SER A 297 -23.61 53.74 43.53
CA SER A 297 -24.18 53.83 42.18
C SER A 297 -23.09 54.01 41.13
N ASN A 298 -22.09 54.85 41.37
CA ASN A 298 -20.96 55.04 40.44
C ASN A 298 -20.12 53.76 40.29
N ARG A 299 -19.83 53.05 41.39
CA ARG A 299 -19.14 51.74 41.31
C ARG A 299 -19.97 50.72 40.53
N SER A 300 -21.28 50.68 40.77
CA SER A 300 -22.19 49.75 40.08
C SER A 300 -22.31 50.06 38.59
N LEU A 301 -22.28 51.35 38.22
CA LEU A 301 -22.26 51.80 36.84
C LEU A 301 -21.00 51.29 36.13
N SER A 302 -19.81 51.51 36.73
CA SER A 302 -18.53 51.05 36.17
C SER A 302 -18.51 49.54 35.92
N VAL A 303 -18.96 48.73 36.89
CA VAL A 303 -19.01 47.26 36.76
C VAL A 303 -20.00 46.84 35.67
N SER A 304 -21.15 47.51 35.57
CA SER A 304 -22.16 47.22 34.55
C SER A 304 -21.66 47.58 33.16
N GLU A 305 -20.97 48.71 33.00
CA GLU A 305 -20.37 49.11 31.72
C GLU A 305 -19.28 48.13 31.26
N GLU A 306 -18.43 47.66 32.18
CA GLU A 306 -17.40 46.65 31.90
C GLU A 306 -18.05 45.30 31.49
N ALA A 307 -19.07 44.83 32.22
CA ALA A 307 -19.81 43.63 31.86
C ALA A 307 -20.49 43.74 30.48
N GLY A 308 -21.03 44.92 30.15
CA GLY A 308 -21.64 45.19 28.85
C GLY A 308 -20.63 45.16 27.71
N GLN A 309 -19.42 45.71 27.92
CA GLN A 309 -18.33 45.63 26.94
C GLN A 309 -17.87 44.19 26.73
N ALA A 310 -17.72 43.41 27.80
CA ALA A 310 -17.34 42.01 27.72
C ALA A 310 -18.37 41.20 26.91
N LEU A 311 -19.66 41.40 27.15
CA LEU A 311 -20.72 40.73 26.38
C LEU A 311 -20.73 41.15 24.90
N LYS A 312 -20.52 42.45 24.59
CA LYS A 312 -20.40 42.95 23.22
C LYS A 312 -19.23 42.35 22.45
N ALA A 313 -18.10 42.08 23.14
CA ALA A 313 -16.95 41.41 22.55
C ALA A 313 -17.17 39.90 22.39
N LEU A 314 -17.87 39.26 23.33
CA LEU A 314 -18.10 37.82 23.35
C LEU A 314 -19.04 37.33 22.24
N VAL A 315 -20.07 38.10 21.88
CA VAL A 315 -21.06 37.71 20.87
C VAL A 315 -20.42 37.41 19.51
N PRO A 316 -19.56 38.28 18.94
CA PRO A 316 -18.80 37.97 17.72
C PRO A 316 -18.00 36.67 17.79
N ASP A 317 -17.33 36.40 18.91
CA ASP A 317 -16.50 35.20 19.08
C ASP A 317 -17.35 33.91 19.10
N ILE A 318 -18.52 33.95 19.73
CA ILE A 318 -19.47 32.83 19.73
C ILE A 318 -20.00 32.58 18.30
N ARG A 319 -20.34 33.65 17.56
CA ARG A 319 -20.78 33.52 16.16
C ARG A 319 -19.68 32.96 15.28
N ARG A 320 -18.43 33.39 15.46
CA ARG A 320 -17.29 32.82 14.75
C ARG A 320 -17.08 31.35 15.08
N THR A 321 -17.33 30.94 16.33
CA THR A 321 -17.32 29.54 16.74
C THR A 321 -18.39 28.73 15.98
N ALA A 322 -19.61 29.26 15.85
CA ALA A 322 -20.67 28.59 15.08
C ALA A 322 -20.28 28.42 13.59
N GLU A 323 -19.69 29.45 12.97
CA GLU A 323 -19.20 29.38 11.58
C GLU A 323 -18.14 28.28 11.39
N LEU A 324 -17.11 28.24 12.25
CA LEU A 324 -16.06 27.23 12.20
C LEU A 324 -16.62 25.80 12.35
N VAL A 325 -17.62 25.64 13.21
CA VAL A 325 -18.30 24.35 13.41
C VAL A 325 -19.14 23.96 12.19
N SER A 326 -19.73 24.94 11.50
CA SER A 326 -20.44 24.73 10.23
C SER A 326 -19.46 24.26 9.13
N GLU A 327 -18.26 24.86 9.08
CA GLU A 327 -17.17 24.42 8.19
C GLU A 327 -16.75 22.96 8.48
N ILE A 328 -16.63 22.57 9.76
CA ILE A 328 -16.36 21.17 10.15
C ILE A 328 -17.46 20.23 9.63
N SER A 329 -18.73 20.61 9.75
CA SER A 329 -19.85 19.82 9.25
C SER A 329 -19.79 19.64 7.72
N ALA A 330 -19.36 20.68 7.00
CA ALA A 330 -19.14 20.61 5.55
C ALA A 330 -17.98 19.68 5.20
N ALA A 331 -16.84 19.81 5.89
CA ALA A 331 -15.69 18.94 5.70
C ALA A 331 -16.03 17.46 5.98
N CYS A 332 -16.84 17.17 7.00
CA CYS A 332 -17.29 15.79 7.28
C CYS A 332 -18.12 15.20 6.12
N ARG A 333 -18.96 16.00 5.45
CA ARG A 333 -19.72 15.54 4.27
C ARG A 333 -18.79 15.22 3.11
N GLU A 334 -17.78 16.06 2.87
CA GLU A 334 -16.77 15.82 1.84
C GLU A 334 -15.93 14.56 2.14
N GLN A 335 -15.52 14.39 3.41
CA GLN A 335 -14.81 13.19 3.86
C GLN A 335 -15.65 11.92 3.67
N SER A 336 -16.96 11.97 3.93
CA SER A 336 -17.85 10.83 3.71
C SER A 336 -17.87 10.38 2.23
N ILE A 337 -17.91 11.34 1.30
CA ILE A 337 -17.82 11.07 -0.14
C ILE A 337 -16.46 10.44 -0.48
N GLY A 338 -15.37 10.97 0.08
CA GLY A 338 -14.03 10.41 -0.13
C GLY A 338 -13.89 8.98 0.38
N VAL A 339 -14.47 8.66 1.54
CA VAL A 339 -14.44 7.29 2.10
C VAL A 339 -15.27 6.32 1.26
N GLU A 340 -16.42 6.73 0.71
CA GLU A 340 -17.20 5.91 -0.22
C GLU A 340 -16.38 5.56 -1.48
N GLN A 341 -15.67 6.54 -2.05
CA GLN A 341 -14.82 6.33 -3.23
C GLN A 341 -13.65 5.36 -2.93
N ILE A 342 -13.02 5.50 -1.77
CA ILE A 342 -11.96 4.58 -1.32
C ILE A 342 -12.52 3.17 -1.12
N SER A 343 -13.69 3.05 -0.50
CA SER A 343 -14.37 1.76 -0.28
C SER A 343 -14.68 1.07 -1.61
N GLU A 344 -15.15 1.80 -2.62
CA GLU A 344 -15.31 1.26 -3.97
C GLU A 344 -13.98 0.78 -4.58
N ALA A 345 -12.90 1.54 -4.40
CA ALA A 345 -11.58 1.17 -4.91
C ALA A 345 -11.07 -0.13 -4.25
N ILE A 346 -11.24 -0.28 -2.93
CA ILE A 346 -10.94 -1.52 -2.19
C ILE A 346 -11.73 -2.70 -2.77
N ASN A 347 -13.03 -2.53 -3.00
CA ASN A 347 -13.88 -3.57 -3.60
C ASN A 347 -13.49 -3.94 -5.04
N ARG A 348 -12.88 -3.01 -5.80
CA ARG A 348 -12.32 -3.32 -7.13
C ARG A 348 -11.01 -4.10 -7.00
N LEU A 349 -10.14 -3.70 -6.08
CA LEU A 349 -8.88 -4.40 -5.81
C LEU A 349 -9.11 -5.82 -5.30
N ASP A 350 -10.14 -6.04 -4.48
CA ASP A 350 -10.49 -7.38 -3.97
C ASP A 350 -10.91 -8.30 -5.12
N ARG A 351 -11.78 -7.82 -6.01
CA ARG A 351 -12.17 -8.56 -7.23
C ARG A 351 -10.97 -8.91 -8.11
N MET A 352 -10.07 -7.96 -8.34
CA MET A 352 -8.83 -8.21 -9.10
C MET A 352 -7.93 -9.25 -8.42
N GLY A 353 -7.83 -9.22 -7.08
CA GLY A 353 -7.09 -10.21 -6.31
C GLY A 353 -7.68 -11.61 -6.45
N GLN A 354 -9.02 -11.73 -6.41
CA GLN A 354 -9.73 -12.99 -6.61
C GLN A 354 -9.56 -13.55 -8.02
N GLU A 355 -9.62 -12.70 -9.05
CA GLU A 355 -9.34 -13.09 -10.45
C GLU A 355 -7.91 -13.59 -10.64
N LEU A 356 -6.93 -12.94 -9.98
CA LEU A 356 -5.53 -13.36 -10.01
C LEU A 356 -5.35 -14.74 -9.36
N ALA A 357 -6.03 -14.99 -8.24
CA ALA A 357 -6.01 -16.28 -7.54
C ALA A 357 -6.68 -17.41 -8.35
N SER A 358 -7.82 -17.14 -8.98
CA SER A 358 -8.56 -18.13 -9.78
C SER A 358 -7.84 -18.46 -11.10
N SER A 359 -7.15 -17.50 -11.69
CA SER A 359 -6.29 -17.72 -12.86
C SER A 359 -5.12 -18.66 -12.54
N ALA A 360 -4.58 -18.58 -11.32
CA ALA A 360 -3.51 -19.47 -10.86
C ALA A 360 -4.01 -20.91 -10.65
N SER A 361 -5.23 -21.12 -10.14
CA SER A 361 -5.78 -22.45 -9.89
C SER A 361 -6.22 -23.18 -11.17
N THR A 362 -6.65 -22.46 -12.20
CA THR A 362 -7.06 -23.05 -13.49
C THR A 362 -5.87 -23.59 -14.28
N SER A 363 -4.70 -22.98 -14.12
CA SER A 363 -3.43 -23.44 -14.71
C SER A 363 -2.88 -24.72 -14.05
N ARG A 364 -3.39 -25.07 -12.86
CA ARG A 364 -3.09 -26.29 -12.09
C ARG A 364 -3.81 -27.54 -12.62
N ALA A 365 -4.75 -27.41 -13.56
CA ALA A 365 -5.34 -28.56 -14.23
C ALA A 365 -4.24 -29.23 -15.08
N PRO A 366 -3.78 -30.44 -14.70
CA PRO A 366 -2.83 -31.14 -15.54
C PRO A 366 -3.56 -31.44 -16.84
N HIS A 367 -2.98 -31.08 -17.98
CA HIS A 367 -3.16 -31.87 -19.20
C HIS A 367 -2.54 -33.25 -18.96
N GLY A 368 -3.12 -34.02 -18.04
CA GLY A 368 -3.00 -35.45 -18.03
C GLY A 368 -3.72 -35.90 -19.28
N LEU A 369 -2.94 -36.36 -20.26
CA LEU A 369 -3.46 -37.21 -21.31
C LEU A 369 -4.26 -38.32 -20.62
N ARG A 370 -5.59 -38.21 -20.70
CA ARG A 370 -6.49 -39.33 -20.49
C ARG A 370 -6.14 -40.32 -21.60
N ASN A 371 -5.28 -41.28 -21.31
CA ASN A 371 -5.15 -42.46 -22.14
C ASN A 371 -6.50 -43.16 -22.10
N ALA A 372 -7.20 -43.07 -23.22
CA ALA A 372 -8.31 -43.92 -23.58
C ALA A 372 -7.77 -45.26 -24.07
N ALA A 373 -8.57 -46.31 -23.81
CA ALA A 373 -8.44 -47.73 -24.17
C ALA A 373 -7.56 -48.57 -23.23
#